data_AF-A0A434D358-F1
#
_entry.id   AF-A0A434D358-F1
#
_cell.length_a   1.000
_cell.length_b   1.000
_cell.length_c   1.000
_cell.angle_alpha   90.00
_cell.angle_beta   90.00
_cell.angle_gamma   90.00
#
_symmetry.space_group_name_H-M   'P 1'
#
loop_
_entity.id
_entity.type
_entity.pdbx_description
1 polymer ?
#
loop_
_entity_poly.entity_id
_entity_poly.type
_entity_poly.pdbx_seq_one_letter_code
_entity_poly.pdbx_strand_id
1 'polypeptide(L)' 'MAIKNLGLAAALAAALFMIPGGAHADKLDDVVDAGTLRCGVVLDFPPIGYRDANNQPAGFDVDYCN' A
#
# COMPACT_ATOMS: atom_id res chain seq x y z
N MET A 1 40.44 10.72 -28.98
CA MET A 1 40.30 9.98 -27.71
C MET A 1 39.46 10.75 -26.69
N ALA A 2 39.68 12.06 -26.48
CA ALA A 2 38.95 12.89 -25.50
C ALA A 2 37.42 12.91 -25.65
N ILE A 3 36.89 12.90 -26.88
CA ILE A 3 35.44 12.97 -27.15
C ILE A 3 34.70 11.70 -26.69
N LYS A 4 35.33 10.51 -26.78
CA LYS A 4 34.73 9.24 -26.31
C LYS A 4 34.63 9.19 -24.79
N ASN A 5 35.62 9.73 -24.08
CA ASN A 5 35.64 9.75 -22.61
C ASN A 5 34.62 10.76 -22.04
N LEU A 6 34.38 11.87 -22.76
CA LEU A 6 33.37 12.85 -22.38
C LEU A 6 31.94 12.29 -22.49
N GLY A 7 31.65 11.51 -23.53
CA GLY A 7 30.36 10.82 -23.69
C GLY A 7 30.09 9.79 -22.58
N LEU A 8 31.12 9.07 -22.14
CA LEU A 8 31.00 8.09 -21.05
C LEU A 8 30.76 8.76 -19.70
N ALA A 9 31.43 9.89 -19.43
CA ALA A 9 31.21 10.67 -18.20
C ALA A 9 29.79 11.26 -18.14
N ALA A 10 29.27 11.76 -19.27
CA ALA A 10 27.91 12.29 -19.34
C ALA A 10 26.85 11.19 -19.13
N ALA A 11 27.05 10.00 -19.70
CA ALA A 11 26.16 8.86 -19.49
C ALA A 11 26.13 8.40 -18.03
N LEU A 12 27.29 8.40 -17.35
CA LEU A 12 27.40 8.03 -15.95
C LEU A 12 26.72 9.07 -15.03
N ALA A 13 26.86 10.36 -15.34
CA ALA A 13 26.18 11.43 -14.63
C ALA A 13 24.65 11.36 -14.80
N ALA A 14 24.16 11.06 -16.00
CA ALA A 14 22.73 10.87 -16.26
C ALA A 14 22.14 9.67 -15.50
N ALA A 15 22.92 8.60 -15.32
CA ALA A 15 22.49 7.42 -14.55
C ALA A 15 22.26 7.74 -13.06
N LEU A 16 22.96 8.72 -12.49
CA LEU A 16 22.78 9.15 -11.10
C LEU A 16 21.43 9.88 -10.87
N PHE A 17 20.81 10.41 -11.92
CA PHE A 17 19.49 11.04 -11.85
C PHE A 17 18.33 10.06 -12.09
N MET A 18 18.63 8.81 -12.45
CA MET A 18 17.63 7.75 -12.64
C MET A 18 17.31 6.99 -11.34
N ILE A 19 17.69 7.52 -10.17
CA ILE A 19 17.33 6.91 -8.89
C ILE A 19 15.81 7.00 -8.76
N PRO A 20 15.08 5.87 -8.69
CA PRO A 20 13.64 5.91 -8.42
C PRO A 20 13.43 6.69 -7.12
N GLY A 21 12.48 7.64 -7.15
CA GLY A 21 12.12 8.45 -5.99
C GLY A 21 11.83 7.60 -4.74
N GLY A 22 11.98 8.20 -3.56
CA GLY A 22 11.83 7.51 -2.28
C GLY A 22 10.53 6.68 -2.21
N ALA A 23 10.62 5.48 -1.64
CA ALA A 23 9.47 4.63 -1.39
C ALA A 23 8.50 5.36 -0.43
N HIS A 24 7.27 5.61 -0.87
CA HIS A 24 6.20 6.18 -0.05
C HIS A 24 5.60 5.06 0.82
N ALA A 25 6.22 4.79 1.98
CA ALA A 25 5.78 3.78 2.93
C ALA A 25 4.83 4.33 4.01
N ASP A 26 4.33 5.55 3.82
CA ASP A 26 3.62 6.33 4.85
C ASP A 26 2.13 5.92 5.00
N LYS A 27 1.75 4.74 4.49
CA LYS A 27 0.36 4.25 4.53
C LYS A 27 -0.13 4.00 5.95
N LEU A 28 0.76 3.61 6.86
CA LEU A 28 0.40 3.44 8.26
C LEU A 28 0.17 4.79 8.93
N ASP A 29 1.03 5.77 8.66
CA ASP A 29 0.91 7.13 9.19
C ASP A 29 -0.37 7.79 8.67
N ASP A 30 -0.71 7.62 7.37
CA ASP A 30 -1.98 8.07 6.80
C ASP A 30 -3.20 7.53 7.60
N VAL A 31 -3.16 6.25 8.01
CA VAL A 31 -4.25 5.59 8.75
C VAL A 31 -4.31 6.09 10.20
N VAL A 32 -3.15 6.29 10.83
CA VAL A 32 -3.05 6.87 12.18
C VAL A 32 -3.59 8.29 12.20
N ASP A 33 -3.18 9.13 11.24
CA ASP A 33 -3.62 10.52 11.10
C ASP A 33 -5.12 10.63 10.80
N ALA A 34 -5.68 9.68 10.04
CA ALA A 34 -7.12 9.61 9.78
C ALA A 34 -7.96 9.31 11.04
N GLY A 35 -7.34 8.81 12.11
CA GLY A 35 -7.99 8.50 13.40
C GLY A 35 -9.11 7.46 13.31
N THR A 36 -9.25 6.78 12.17
CA THR A 36 -10.33 5.82 11.88
C THR A 36 -9.78 4.66 11.07
N LEU A 37 -10.00 3.43 11.56
CA LEU A 37 -9.68 2.21 10.82
C LEU A 37 -10.90 1.78 9.99
N ARG A 38 -10.76 1.75 8.66
CA ARG A 38 -11.81 1.26 7.76
C ARG A 38 -11.58 -0.21 7.48
N CYS A 39 -12.27 -1.08 8.20
CA CYS A 39 -12.19 -2.52 8.01
C CYS A 39 -13.17 -2.99 6.91
N GLY A 40 -12.65 -3.64 5.87
CA GLY A 40 -13.46 -4.29 4.84
C GLY A 40 -13.55 -5.79 5.11
N VAL A 41 -14.76 -6.33 5.15
CA VAL A 41 -15.01 -7.75 5.41
C VAL A 41 -15.95 -8.33 4.36
N VAL A 42 -15.73 -9.58 3.98
CA VAL A 42 -16.54 -10.31 3.01
C VAL A 42 -17.64 -11.08 3.77
N LEU A 43 -18.89 -11.07 3.26
CA LEU A 43 -20.07 -11.57 3.99
C LEU A 43 -20.74 -12.80 3.34
N ASP A 44 -20.03 -13.55 2.49
CA ASP A 44 -20.54 -14.73 1.80
C ASP A 44 -19.84 -16.04 2.24
N PHE A 45 -19.05 -16.00 3.32
CA PHE A 45 -18.21 -17.11 3.76
C PHE A 45 -18.38 -17.42 5.26
N PRO A 46 -19.50 -18.04 5.68
CA PRO A 46 -19.65 -18.48 7.08
C PRO A 46 -18.57 -19.52 7.47
N PRO A 47 -17.99 -19.44 8.68
CA PRO A 47 -18.28 -18.52 9.79
C PRO A 47 -17.43 -17.24 9.80
N ILE A 48 -16.59 -17.03 8.78
CA ILE A 48 -15.63 -15.92 8.73
C ILE A 48 -16.35 -14.59 8.53
N GLY A 49 -17.34 -14.54 7.64
CA GLY A 49 -18.22 -13.39 7.51
C GLY A 49 -19.53 -13.76 6.80
N TYR A 50 -20.64 -13.31 7.36
CA TYR A 50 -21.99 -13.62 6.87
C TYR A 50 -23.00 -12.56 7.31
N ARG A 51 -24.24 -12.67 6.81
CA ARG A 51 -25.39 -11.91 7.31
C ARG A 51 -26.21 -12.76 8.27
N ASP A 52 -26.49 -12.24 9.46
CA ASP A 52 -27.30 -12.92 10.46
C ASP A 52 -28.80 -12.92 10.12
N ALA A 53 -29.63 -13.44 11.02
CA ALA A 53 -31.10 -13.48 10.85
C ALA A 53 -31.75 -12.07 10.78
N ASN A 54 -31.04 -11.04 11.25
CA ASN A 54 -31.47 -9.63 11.19
C ASN A 54 -30.83 -8.89 10.01
N ASN A 55 -30.19 -9.62 9.09
CA ASN A 55 -29.47 -9.12 7.93
C ASN A 55 -28.25 -8.22 8.27
N GLN A 56 -27.71 -8.33 9.48
CA GLN A 56 -26.53 -7.62 9.95
C GLN A 56 -25.25 -8.41 9.65
N PRO A 57 -24.12 -7.75 9.35
CA PRO A 57 -22.81 -8.41 9.29
C PRO A 57 -22.50 -9.12 10.61
N ALA A 58 -22.06 -10.38 10.53
CA ALA A 58 -21.59 -11.18 11.66
C ALA A 58 -20.48 -12.13 11.20
N GLY A 59 -19.72 -12.69 12.16
CA GLY A 59 -18.65 -13.65 11.90
C GLY A 59 -17.30 -13.17 12.40
N PHE A 60 -16.29 -14.05 12.31
CA PHE A 60 -14.96 -13.79 12.87
C PHE A 60 -14.33 -12.48 12.37
N ASP A 61 -14.37 -12.19 11.07
CA ASP A 61 -13.77 -10.98 10.51
C ASP A 61 -14.54 -9.73 10.94
N VAL A 62 -15.87 -9.82 11.10
CA VAL A 62 -16.70 -8.70 11.60
C VAL A 62 -16.35 -8.40 13.06
N ASP A 63 -16.24 -9.44 13.89
CA ASP A 63 -15.92 -9.31 15.32
C ASP A 63 -14.48 -8.81 15.53
N TYR A 64 -13.55 -9.24 14.69
CA TYR A 64 -12.16 -8.76 14.71
C TYR A 64 -12.02 -7.29 14.33
N CYS A 65 -12.94 -6.78 13.51
CA CYS A 65 -12.95 -5.42 12.97
C CYS A 65 -13.76 -4.40 13.81
N ASN A 66 -14.28 -4.80 14.97
CA ASN A 66 -15.07 -3.96 15.89
C ASN A 66 -14.20 -3.31 16.98
#